data_AF-A0A3D1NRR5-F1
#
_entry.id   AF-A0A3D1NRR5-F1
#
_cell.length_a   1.000
_cell.length_b   1.000
_cell.length_c   1.000
_cell.angle_alpha   90.00
_cell.angle_beta   90.00
_cell.angle_gamma   90.00
#
_symmetry.space_group_name_H-M   'P 1'
#
loop_
_entity.id
_entity.type
_entity.pdbx_description
1 polymer ?
#
loop_
_entity_poly.entity_id
_entity_poly.type
_entity_poly.pdbx_seq_one_letter_code
_entity_poly.pdbx_strand_id
1 'polypeptide(L)'
;GEYEQEVALNKRVIDEVWSRYGHYKSFAGWYISQECSRNTGKIVDLYASLGRYCKEVSGGLPTMISPYIDGSKNVSQYNASTSKQNVVTLESHEREWDAIFAGIKGAVDIVAFQDGHVEYDELVDFLKVNKKLADRYGLECWTNSETFDRDMPIKFLPIKWEKLRLKMGLAAQAGYQNAITFEFSHFMSPQSAYLQAGHLYDRYMEYLKTLE
;
A
#
# COMPACT_ATOMS: atom_id res chain seq x y z
N GLY A 1 10.37 -3.78 -16.54
CA GLY A 1 10.25 -2.44 -17.14
C GLY A 1 11.61 -1.97 -17.61
N GLU A 2 11.62 -0.83 -18.29
CA GLU A 2 12.80 -0.08 -18.70
C GLU A 2 13.16 0.91 -17.58
N TYR A 3 13.62 0.37 -16.45
CA TYR A 3 13.71 1.11 -15.18
C TYR A 3 14.50 2.42 -15.25
N GLU A 4 15.58 2.47 -16.04
CA GLU A 4 16.38 3.69 -16.21
C GLU A 4 15.59 4.80 -16.92
N GLN A 5 14.83 4.44 -17.96
CA GLN A 5 13.99 5.37 -18.71
C GLN A 5 12.82 5.84 -17.84
N GLU A 6 12.20 4.93 -17.08
CA GLU A 6 11.13 5.24 -16.13
C GLU A 6 11.63 6.22 -15.06
N VAL A 7 12.81 6.00 -14.48
CA VAL A 7 13.41 6.91 -13.51
C VAL A 7 13.70 8.28 -14.13
N ALA A 8 14.31 8.33 -15.32
CA ALA A 8 14.61 9.59 -15.99
C ALA A 8 13.34 10.41 -16.30
N LEU A 9 12.28 9.73 -16.74
CA LEU A 9 10.98 10.36 -16.97
C LEU A 9 10.37 10.90 -15.68
N ASN A 10 10.35 10.10 -14.61
CA ASN A 10 9.82 10.52 -13.32
C ASN A 10 10.57 11.72 -12.75
N LYS A 11 11.90 11.81 -12.88
CA LYS A 11 12.66 12.99 -12.44
C LYS A 11 12.21 14.27 -13.12
N ARG A 12 11.97 14.22 -14.43
CA ARG A 12 11.43 15.38 -15.18
C ARG A 12 10.03 15.77 -14.70
N VAL A 13 9.19 14.79 -14.39
CA VAL A 13 7.84 15.04 -13.84
C VAL A 13 7.91 15.62 -12.43
N ILE A 14 8.81 15.11 -11.59
CA ILE A 14 9.04 15.64 -10.23
C ILE A 14 9.44 17.12 -10.29
N ASP A 15 10.35 17.49 -11.20
CA ASP A 15 10.75 18.89 -11.39
C ASP A 15 9.57 19.77 -11.81
N GLU A 16 8.77 19.32 -12.78
CA GLU A 16 7.61 20.06 -13.28
C GLU A 16 6.55 20.22 -12.18
N VAL A 17 6.23 19.14 -11.46
CA VAL A 17 5.24 19.13 -10.39
C VAL A 17 5.68 20.02 -9.25
N TRP A 18 6.95 19.94 -8.82
CA TRP A 18 7.46 20.79 -7.75
C TRP A 18 7.47 22.27 -8.14
N SER A 19 7.93 22.59 -9.35
CA SER A 19 7.93 23.96 -9.87
C SER A 19 6.52 24.57 -9.89
N ARG A 20 5.52 23.78 -10.28
CA ARG A 20 4.14 24.25 -10.41
C ARG A 20 3.33 24.22 -9.12
N TYR A 21 3.59 23.27 -8.23
CA TYR A 21 2.71 22.98 -7.09
C TYR A 21 3.43 22.91 -5.74
N GLY A 22 4.77 22.89 -5.69
CA GLY A 22 5.54 22.76 -4.45
C GLY A 22 5.36 23.92 -3.46
N HIS A 23 4.86 25.07 -3.93
CA HIS A 23 4.56 26.23 -3.08
C HIS A 23 3.24 26.10 -2.30
N TYR A 24 2.38 25.14 -2.62
CA TYR A 24 1.14 24.92 -1.86
C TYR A 24 1.45 24.26 -0.52
N LYS A 25 0.95 24.85 0.58
CA LYS A 25 1.12 24.31 1.94
C LYS A 25 0.61 22.87 2.10
N SER A 26 -0.34 22.45 1.26
CA SER A 26 -0.91 21.10 1.24
C SER A 26 -0.05 20.09 0.48
N PHE A 27 1.00 20.52 -0.25
CA PHE A 27 1.95 19.60 -0.87
C PHE A 27 2.86 19.03 0.22
N ALA A 28 2.47 17.87 0.75
CA ALA A 28 3.05 17.34 1.99
C ALA A 28 3.96 16.11 1.80
N GLY A 29 4.12 15.60 0.58
CA GLY A 29 4.92 14.42 0.34
C GLY A 29 4.73 13.83 -1.05
N TRP A 30 5.34 12.66 -1.26
CA TRP A 30 5.40 11.99 -2.55
C TRP A 30 4.98 10.53 -2.41
N TYR A 31 4.09 10.07 -3.30
CA TYR A 31 3.80 8.65 -3.46
C TYR A 31 4.57 8.11 -4.67
N ILE A 32 5.53 7.21 -4.44
CA ILE A 32 6.27 6.53 -5.51
C ILE A 32 5.42 5.34 -5.96
N SER A 33 4.76 5.52 -7.11
CA SER A 33 3.62 4.69 -7.53
C SER A 33 3.99 3.39 -8.25
N GLN A 34 5.28 3.07 -8.42
CA GLN A 34 5.69 1.78 -8.95
C GLN A 34 5.43 0.70 -7.89
N GLU A 35 4.42 -0.13 -8.08
CA GLU A 35 4.08 -1.20 -7.14
C GLU A 35 4.89 -2.47 -7.40
N CYS A 36 5.33 -3.13 -6.34
CA CYS A 36 5.98 -4.44 -6.41
C CYS A 36 5.50 -5.35 -5.27
N SER A 37 5.67 -6.66 -5.47
CA SER A 37 5.45 -7.66 -4.42
C SER A 37 6.66 -8.51 -4.09
N ARG A 38 7.67 -8.51 -4.97
CA ARG A 38 8.85 -9.36 -4.90
C ARG A 38 10.10 -8.56 -5.21
N ASN A 39 11.24 -9.02 -4.72
CA ASN A 39 12.51 -8.39 -5.03
C ASN A 39 12.98 -8.77 -6.44
N THR A 40 12.94 -7.81 -7.37
CA THR A 40 13.46 -7.97 -8.75
C THR A 40 14.86 -7.35 -8.94
N GLY A 41 15.53 -6.97 -7.85
CA GLY A 41 16.82 -6.28 -7.82
C GLY A 41 16.72 -4.81 -8.25
N LYS A 42 16.16 -4.55 -9.44
CA LYS A 42 16.05 -3.21 -10.04
C LYS A 42 15.04 -2.30 -9.34
N ILE A 43 14.06 -2.89 -8.63
CA ILE A 43 13.04 -2.10 -7.92
C ILE A 43 13.63 -1.31 -6.75
N VAL A 44 14.67 -1.85 -6.10
CA VAL A 44 15.36 -1.19 -4.99
C VAL A 44 16.05 0.07 -5.48
N ASP A 45 16.77 -0.02 -6.60
CA ASP A 45 17.45 1.12 -7.22
C ASP A 45 16.44 2.19 -7.68
N LEU A 46 15.29 1.77 -8.23
CA LEU A 46 14.22 2.70 -8.61
C LEU A 46 13.69 3.46 -7.39
N TYR A 47 13.28 2.77 -6.32
CA TYR A 47 12.77 3.41 -5.12
C TYR A 47 13.81 4.32 -4.45
N ALA A 48 15.04 3.85 -4.36
CA ALA A 48 16.12 4.63 -3.78
C ALA A 48 16.43 5.90 -4.60
N SER A 49 16.45 5.79 -5.93
CA SER A 49 16.72 6.92 -6.83
C SER A 49 15.59 7.94 -6.79
N LEU A 50 14.33 7.52 -6.91
CA LEU A 50 13.18 8.41 -6.90
C LEU A 50 12.95 9.02 -5.53
N GLY A 51 13.02 8.25 -4.45
CA GLY A 51 12.82 8.74 -3.09
C GLY A 51 13.84 9.80 -2.70
N ARG A 52 15.13 9.58 -3.00
CA ARG A 52 16.17 10.61 -2.78
C ARG A 52 15.92 11.85 -3.61
N TYR A 53 15.53 11.70 -4.87
CA TYR A 53 15.29 12.84 -5.75
C TYR A 53 14.09 13.68 -5.31
N CYS A 54 12.98 13.04 -4.93
CA CYS A 54 11.82 13.69 -4.34
C CYS A 54 12.23 14.53 -3.11
N LYS A 55 13.02 13.95 -2.20
CA LYS A 55 13.52 14.64 -1.01
C LYS A 55 14.45 15.81 -1.36
N GLU A 56 15.38 15.61 -2.29
CA GLU A 56 16.31 16.65 -2.75
C GLU A 56 15.56 17.87 -3.29
N VAL A 57 14.61 17.63 -4.21
CA VAL A 57 13.83 18.69 -4.86
C VAL A 57 12.91 19.42 -3.87
N SER A 58 12.31 18.69 -2.93
CA SER A 58 11.29 19.23 -2.03
C SER A 58 11.79 19.68 -0.65
N GLY A 59 13.10 19.69 -0.41
CA GLY A 59 13.66 20.05 0.89
C GLY A 59 13.38 19.03 2.00
N GLY A 60 13.22 17.76 1.62
CA GLY A 60 13.10 16.63 2.55
C GLY A 60 11.69 16.17 2.86
N LEU A 61 10.67 16.52 2.05
CA LEU A 61 9.32 16.00 2.27
C LEU A 61 9.27 14.46 2.29
N PRO A 62 8.32 13.88 3.06
CA PRO A 62 8.21 12.44 3.18
C PRO A 62 7.82 11.77 1.86
N THR A 63 8.18 10.50 1.76
CA THR A 63 8.01 9.64 0.60
C THR A 63 7.40 8.31 1.02
N MET A 64 6.46 7.81 0.22
CA MET A 64 5.71 6.59 0.51
C MET A 64 5.72 5.64 -0.68
N ILE A 65 5.77 4.34 -0.39
CA ILE A 65 5.44 3.27 -1.34
C ILE A 65 4.25 2.45 -0.80
N SER A 66 3.48 1.84 -1.70
CA SER A 66 2.32 1.00 -1.35
C SER A 66 2.41 -0.38 -2.03
N PRO A 67 3.38 -1.23 -1.65
CA PRO A 67 3.56 -2.54 -2.25
C PRO A 67 2.43 -3.51 -1.88
N TYR A 68 2.40 -4.69 -2.52
CA TYR A 68 1.43 -5.74 -2.23
C TYR A 68 2.12 -7.06 -1.88
N ILE A 69 1.40 -7.96 -1.20
CA ILE A 69 1.92 -9.30 -0.88
C ILE A 69 1.65 -10.23 -2.07
N ASP A 70 2.61 -11.09 -2.41
CA ASP A 70 2.44 -12.08 -3.49
C ASP A 70 1.66 -13.33 -3.03
N GLY A 71 0.45 -13.09 -2.50
CA GLY A 71 -0.41 -14.11 -1.89
C GLY A 71 -1.39 -14.79 -2.86
N SER A 72 -2.28 -15.60 -2.29
CA SER A 72 -3.27 -16.40 -3.04
C SER A 72 -4.18 -15.54 -3.91
N LYS A 73 -4.56 -14.34 -3.44
CA LYS A 73 -5.47 -13.42 -4.11
C LYS A 73 -4.76 -12.45 -5.06
N ASN A 74 -3.45 -12.60 -5.25
CA ASN A 74 -2.69 -11.90 -6.28
C ASN A 74 -2.94 -12.54 -7.67
N VAL A 75 -4.15 -12.35 -8.18
CA VAL A 75 -4.65 -12.89 -9.44
C VAL A 75 -4.86 -11.79 -10.49
N SER A 76 -4.87 -12.18 -11.76
CA SER A 76 -5.20 -11.28 -12.86
C SER A 76 -6.59 -10.66 -12.66
N GLN A 77 -6.71 -9.36 -12.94
CA GLN A 77 -8.00 -8.67 -12.90
C GLN A 77 -8.87 -8.97 -14.12
N TYR A 78 -8.31 -9.62 -15.16
CA TYR A 78 -8.98 -9.89 -16.43
C TYR A 78 -9.65 -11.27 -16.52
N ASN A 79 -9.53 -12.10 -15.48
CA ASN A 79 -10.18 -13.41 -15.43
C ASN A 79 -11.03 -13.55 -14.16
N ALA A 80 -11.92 -14.54 -14.13
CA ALA A 80 -12.82 -14.78 -13.01
C ALA A 80 -12.17 -15.49 -11.81
N SER A 81 -10.90 -15.92 -11.92
CA SER A 81 -10.22 -16.60 -10.80
C SER A 81 -10.03 -15.63 -9.64
N THR A 82 -10.30 -16.09 -8.43
CA THR A 82 -10.08 -15.32 -7.19
C THR A 82 -8.85 -15.79 -6.43
N SER A 83 -8.26 -16.93 -6.82
CA SER A 83 -7.03 -17.45 -6.21
C SER A 83 -6.03 -17.99 -7.25
N LYS A 84 -4.76 -18.07 -6.84
CA LYS A 84 -3.67 -18.78 -7.53
C LYS A 84 -2.92 -19.71 -6.58
N GLN A 85 -2.20 -20.66 -7.17
CA GLN A 85 -1.23 -21.51 -6.48
C GLN A 85 0.18 -20.91 -6.57
N ASN A 86 1.14 -21.47 -5.84
CA ASN A 86 2.54 -21.02 -5.80
C ASN A 86 2.69 -19.56 -5.31
N VAL A 87 2.22 -19.32 -4.09
CA VAL A 87 2.30 -18.03 -3.40
C VAL A 87 3.63 -17.88 -2.66
N VAL A 88 4.00 -16.65 -2.31
CA VAL A 88 5.22 -16.41 -1.51
C VAL A 88 5.07 -17.03 -0.12
N THR A 89 6.13 -17.66 0.38
CA THR A 89 6.18 -18.11 1.79
C THR A 89 6.52 -16.92 2.69
N LEU A 90 6.13 -17.00 3.97
CA LEU A 90 6.47 -15.97 4.95
C LEU A 90 7.99 -15.74 5.06
N GLU A 91 8.79 -16.81 5.01
CA GLU A 91 10.25 -16.74 5.03
C GLU A 91 10.83 -16.04 3.79
N SER A 92 10.34 -16.36 2.59
CA SER A 92 10.82 -15.70 1.37
C SER A 92 10.40 -14.24 1.34
N HIS A 93 9.18 -13.93 1.79
CA HIS A 93 8.69 -12.57 1.94
C HIS A 93 9.57 -11.76 2.89
N GLU A 94 9.87 -12.30 4.08
CA GLU A 94 10.76 -11.65 5.04
C GLU A 94 12.14 -11.39 4.43
N ARG A 95 12.77 -12.39 3.82
CA ARG A 95 14.11 -12.27 3.23
C ARG A 95 14.15 -11.23 2.11
N GLU A 96 13.16 -11.22 1.23
CA GLU A 96 13.11 -10.30 0.10
C GLU A 96 12.86 -8.86 0.56
N TRP A 97 11.94 -8.67 1.50
CA TRP A 97 11.62 -7.34 2.03
C TRP A 97 12.68 -6.79 2.97
N ASP A 98 13.43 -7.64 3.67
CA ASP A 98 14.62 -7.22 4.42
C ASP A 98 15.65 -6.57 3.48
N ALA A 99 15.91 -7.20 2.34
CA ALA A 99 16.81 -6.65 1.32
C ALA A 99 16.28 -5.35 0.68
N ILE A 100 14.98 -5.27 0.40
CA ILE A 100 14.35 -4.06 -0.14
C ILE A 100 14.44 -2.92 0.88
N PHE A 101 14.04 -3.15 2.13
CA PHE A 101 14.04 -2.14 3.19
C PHE A 101 15.45 -1.62 3.49
N ALA A 102 16.45 -2.51 3.49
CA ALA A 102 17.85 -2.12 3.60
C ALA A 102 18.27 -1.14 2.50
N GLY A 103 17.89 -1.41 1.25
CA GLY A 103 18.30 -0.61 0.09
C GLY A 103 17.54 0.73 -0.06
N ILE A 104 16.30 0.80 0.41
CA ILE A 104 15.49 2.04 0.35
C ILE A 104 15.61 2.92 1.60
N LYS A 105 16.35 2.48 2.62
CA LYS A 105 16.55 3.23 3.86
C LYS A 105 17.06 4.65 3.56
N GLY A 106 16.38 5.65 4.13
CA GLY A 106 16.68 7.07 3.95
C GLY A 106 16.16 7.67 2.64
N ALA A 107 15.72 6.85 1.69
CA ALA A 107 15.05 7.30 0.47
C ALA A 107 13.53 7.24 0.60
N VAL A 108 13.00 6.23 1.31
CA VAL A 108 11.58 6.02 1.59
C VAL A 108 11.34 6.15 3.09
N ASP A 109 10.24 6.80 3.49
CA ASP A 109 9.88 6.99 4.91
C ASP A 109 8.73 6.07 5.32
N ILE A 110 7.76 5.86 4.43
CA ILE A 110 6.50 5.16 4.73
C ILE A 110 6.32 3.96 3.79
N VAL A 111 6.01 2.79 4.34
CA VAL A 111 5.62 1.61 3.57
C VAL A 111 4.20 1.20 3.95
N ALA A 112 3.29 1.30 2.99
CA ALA A 112 1.86 1.02 3.16
C ALA A 112 1.45 -0.26 2.40
N PHE A 113 1.65 -1.44 2.98
CA PHE A 113 1.30 -2.69 2.28
C PHE A 113 -0.20 -2.80 2.00
N GLN A 114 -0.56 -3.15 0.76
CA GLN A 114 -1.90 -3.54 0.35
C GLN A 114 -2.27 -4.88 1.00
N ASP A 115 -3.35 -4.91 1.77
CA ASP A 115 -3.68 -5.99 2.70
C ASP A 115 -4.65 -7.06 2.15
N GLY A 116 -5.08 -6.97 0.88
CA GLY A 116 -6.08 -7.88 0.33
C GLY A 116 -5.54 -9.07 -0.48
N HIS A 117 -4.22 -9.24 -0.62
CA HIS A 117 -3.65 -10.24 -1.53
C HIS A 117 -3.47 -11.65 -0.94
N VAL A 118 -3.71 -11.81 0.36
CA VAL A 118 -3.57 -13.06 1.12
C VAL A 118 -4.90 -13.47 1.75
N GLU A 119 -4.98 -14.69 2.28
CA GLU A 119 -6.13 -15.08 3.09
C GLU A 119 -6.15 -14.34 4.44
N TYR A 120 -7.34 -14.21 5.02
CA TYR A 120 -7.53 -13.43 6.25
C TYR A 120 -6.83 -14.04 7.47
N ASP A 121 -6.70 -15.36 7.52
CA ASP A 121 -6.00 -16.10 8.57
C ASP A 121 -4.46 -16.00 8.42
N GLU A 122 -3.95 -15.80 7.21
CA GLU A 122 -2.52 -15.58 6.94
C GLU A 122 -2.08 -14.12 7.17
N LEU A 123 -2.99 -13.16 6.99
CA LEU A 123 -2.68 -11.73 6.96
C LEU A 123 -1.90 -11.24 8.18
N VAL A 124 -2.24 -11.71 9.38
CA VAL A 124 -1.60 -11.25 10.63
C VAL A 124 -0.11 -11.57 10.68
N ASP A 125 0.32 -12.69 10.11
CA ASP A 125 1.72 -13.11 10.15
C ASP A 125 2.56 -12.28 9.17
N PHE A 126 2.03 -11.98 7.99
CA PHE A 126 2.66 -11.03 7.06
C PHE A 126 2.76 -9.62 7.66
N LEU A 127 1.69 -9.14 8.32
CA LEU A 127 1.71 -7.84 8.99
C LEU A 127 2.78 -7.77 10.09
N LYS A 128 2.92 -8.81 10.91
CA LYS A 128 3.97 -8.88 11.93
C LYS A 128 5.38 -8.85 11.34
N VAL A 129 5.61 -9.58 10.25
CA VAL A 129 6.90 -9.56 9.54
C VAL A 129 7.18 -8.16 8.98
N ASN A 130 6.20 -7.55 8.31
CA ASN A 130 6.32 -6.21 7.77
C ASN A 130 6.64 -5.17 8.86
N LYS A 131 5.94 -5.23 10.00
CA LYS A 131 6.19 -4.35 11.14
C LYS A 131 7.59 -4.53 11.71
N LYS A 132 8.01 -5.78 11.94
CA LYS A 132 9.35 -6.12 12.43
C LYS A 132 10.44 -5.54 11.54
N LEU A 133 10.29 -5.66 10.22
CA LEU A 133 11.25 -5.13 9.25
C LEU A 133 11.23 -3.60 9.23
N ALA A 134 10.05 -2.98 9.23
CA ALA A 134 9.92 -1.53 9.25
C ALA A 134 10.62 -0.92 10.48
N ASP A 135 10.40 -1.51 11.66
CA ASP A 135 11.05 -1.09 12.91
C ASP A 135 12.57 -1.24 12.85
N ARG A 136 13.08 -2.34 12.29
CA ARG A 136 14.52 -2.59 12.11
C ARG A 136 15.19 -1.51 11.27
N TYR A 137 14.53 -1.02 10.23
CA TYR A 137 15.10 -0.05 9.30
C TYR A 137 14.70 1.41 9.58
N GLY A 138 13.82 1.65 10.56
CA GLY A 138 13.34 2.97 10.94
C GLY A 138 12.34 3.56 9.94
N LEU A 139 11.51 2.70 9.33
CA LEU A 139 10.44 3.07 8.42
C LEU A 139 9.10 3.13 9.16
N GLU A 140 8.22 4.05 8.77
CA GLU A 140 6.84 4.00 9.21
C GLU A 140 6.10 2.85 8.53
N CYS A 141 5.36 2.08 9.33
CA CYS A 141 4.62 0.91 8.86
C CYS A 141 3.13 1.21 8.85
N TRP A 142 2.58 1.37 7.65
CA TRP A 142 1.17 1.67 7.43
C TRP A 142 0.49 0.47 6.76
N THR A 143 -0.82 0.34 6.94
CA THR A 143 -1.61 -0.62 6.14
C THR A 143 -2.40 0.15 5.08
N ASN A 144 -2.35 -0.30 3.84
CA ASN A 144 -3.31 0.12 2.83
C ASN A 144 -4.47 -0.88 2.86
N SER A 145 -5.48 -0.52 3.64
CA SER A 145 -6.68 -1.33 3.83
C SER A 145 -7.63 -1.17 2.66
N GLU A 146 -7.52 -2.08 1.70
CA GLU A 146 -8.34 -2.06 0.50
C GLU A 146 -9.82 -2.16 0.84
N THR A 147 -10.61 -1.20 0.37
CA THR A 147 -12.04 -1.14 0.68
C THR A 147 -12.91 -1.75 -0.42
N PHE A 148 -12.30 -2.49 -1.34
CA PHE A 148 -12.96 -3.29 -2.37
C PHE A 148 -12.78 -4.80 -2.13
N ASP A 149 -13.68 -5.61 -2.67
CA ASP A 149 -13.71 -7.06 -2.41
C ASP A 149 -13.00 -7.86 -3.51
N ARG A 150 -11.91 -8.54 -3.14
CA ARG A 150 -11.13 -9.43 -4.03
C ARG A 150 -11.71 -10.83 -4.18
N ASP A 151 -12.65 -11.21 -3.31
CA ASP A 151 -13.24 -12.55 -3.31
C ASP A 151 -14.46 -12.67 -4.24
N MET A 152 -14.76 -11.60 -5.00
CA MET A 152 -15.91 -11.52 -5.88
C MET A 152 -15.52 -11.72 -7.35
N PRO A 153 -16.40 -12.31 -8.18
CA PRO A 153 -16.17 -12.46 -9.61
C PRO A 153 -16.25 -11.11 -10.37
N ILE A 154 -16.89 -10.09 -9.78
CA ILE A 154 -16.90 -8.72 -10.29
C ILE A 154 -15.72 -7.98 -9.67
N LYS A 155 -14.76 -7.57 -10.50
CA LYS A 155 -13.52 -6.89 -10.09
C LYS A 155 -13.61 -5.39 -10.42
N PHE A 156 -13.87 -4.49 -9.48
CA PHE A 156 -14.16 -4.71 -8.04
C PHE A 156 -15.37 -3.91 -7.56
N LEU A 157 -16.03 -4.39 -6.50
CA LEU A 157 -17.11 -3.72 -5.76
C LEU A 157 -16.69 -3.47 -4.30
N PRO A 158 -17.40 -2.62 -3.52
CA PRO A 158 -17.09 -2.36 -2.12
C PRO A 158 -17.01 -3.64 -1.27
N ILE A 159 -16.03 -3.69 -0.37
CA ILE A 159 -15.78 -4.83 0.53
C ILE A 159 -16.90 -5.00 1.56
N LYS A 160 -17.17 -6.24 1.96
CA LYS A 160 -18.02 -6.52 3.13
C LYS A 160 -17.41 -5.91 4.40
N TRP A 161 -18.23 -5.23 5.21
CA TRP A 161 -17.81 -4.56 6.45
C TRP A 161 -16.99 -5.44 7.38
N GLU A 162 -17.41 -6.68 7.63
CA GLU A 162 -16.73 -7.61 8.54
C GLU A 162 -15.30 -7.93 8.09
N LYS A 163 -15.06 -7.97 6.78
CA LYS A 163 -13.71 -8.18 6.22
C LYS A 163 -12.84 -6.95 6.48
N LEU A 164 -13.35 -5.73 6.22
CA LEU A 164 -12.61 -4.49 6.50
C LEU A 164 -12.28 -4.38 8.00
N ARG A 165 -13.26 -4.62 8.87
CA ARG A 165 -13.07 -4.61 10.33
C ARG A 165 -12.02 -5.63 10.77
N LEU A 166 -12.05 -6.84 10.22
CA LEU A 166 -11.06 -7.87 10.51
C LEU A 166 -9.65 -7.39 10.14
N LYS A 167 -9.46 -6.88 8.92
CA LYS A 167 -8.14 -6.38 8.46
C LYS A 167 -7.61 -5.25 9.36
N MET A 168 -8.45 -4.27 9.71
CA MET A 168 -8.08 -3.20 10.65
C MET A 168 -7.68 -3.75 12.03
N GLY A 169 -8.43 -4.74 12.54
CA GLY A 169 -8.12 -5.40 13.81
C GLY A 169 -6.80 -6.17 13.78
N LEU A 170 -6.51 -6.88 12.69
CA LEU A 170 -5.23 -7.59 12.52
C LEU A 170 -4.05 -6.63 12.38
N ALA A 171 -4.22 -5.50 11.70
CA ALA A 171 -3.22 -4.44 11.64
C ALA A 171 -2.92 -3.84 13.03
N ALA A 172 -3.97 -3.53 13.80
CA ALA A 172 -3.82 -3.07 15.18
C ALA A 172 -3.12 -4.13 16.06
N GLN A 173 -3.49 -5.40 15.94
CA GLN A 173 -2.84 -6.51 16.64
C GLN A 173 -1.35 -6.64 16.29
N ALA A 174 -0.98 -6.37 15.05
CA ALA A 174 0.41 -6.36 14.58
C ALA A 174 1.17 -5.06 14.97
N GLY A 175 0.52 -4.10 15.65
CA GLY A 175 1.15 -2.87 16.14
C GLY A 175 1.19 -1.73 15.12
N TYR A 176 0.34 -1.76 14.09
CA TYR A 176 0.18 -0.65 13.16
C TYR A 176 -0.62 0.48 13.81
N GLN A 177 -0.25 1.72 13.49
CA GLN A 177 -0.91 2.93 14.02
C GLN A 177 -1.62 3.73 12.93
N ASN A 178 -1.21 3.57 11.67
CA ASN A 178 -1.74 4.31 10.54
C ASN A 178 -2.32 3.36 9.49
N ALA A 179 -3.47 3.74 8.95
CA ALA A 179 -4.12 3.06 7.84
C ALA A 179 -4.52 4.08 6.78
N ILE A 180 -4.32 3.72 5.52
CA ILE A 180 -4.89 4.40 4.35
C ILE A 180 -5.77 3.41 3.59
N THR A 181 -6.49 3.88 2.58
CA THR A 181 -7.28 2.99 1.73
C THR A 181 -7.15 3.34 0.27
N PHE A 182 -7.08 2.31 -0.56
CA PHE A 182 -7.55 2.34 -1.93
C PHE A 182 -8.98 1.77 -1.98
N GLU A 183 -10.02 2.56 -2.22
CA GLU A 183 -10.08 4.02 -2.30
C GLU A 183 -11.45 4.52 -1.80
N PHE A 184 -11.46 5.69 -1.15
CA PHE A 184 -12.66 6.21 -0.49
C PHE A 184 -13.80 6.53 -1.47
N SER A 185 -13.55 7.31 -2.53
CA SER A 185 -14.56 7.82 -3.45
C SER A 185 -15.39 6.71 -4.11
N HIS A 186 -14.75 5.61 -4.53
CA HIS A 186 -15.47 4.49 -5.15
C HIS A 186 -16.05 3.51 -4.14
N PHE A 187 -15.34 3.25 -3.05
CA PHE A 187 -15.65 2.08 -2.22
C PHE A 187 -16.15 2.40 -0.82
N MET A 188 -16.06 3.66 -0.38
CA MET A 188 -16.60 4.10 0.92
C MET A 188 -17.43 5.39 0.83
N SER A 189 -17.47 6.10 -0.28
CA SER A 189 -18.18 7.38 -0.33
C SER A 189 -19.70 7.17 -0.38
N PRO A 190 -20.48 7.94 0.39
CA PRO A 190 -21.93 8.06 0.19
C PRO A 190 -22.32 8.56 -1.22
N GLN A 191 -21.38 9.15 -1.97
CA GLN A 191 -21.58 9.64 -3.34
C GLN A 191 -21.08 8.66 -4.42
N SER A 192 -20.67 7.45 -4.04
CA SER A 192 -20.23 6.45 -5.02
C SER A 192 -21.38 5.99 -5.92
N ALA A 193 -21.05 5.64 -7.16
CA ALA A 193 -21.97 4.91 -8.04
C ALA A 193 -22.28 3.50 -7.51
N TYR A 194 -21.41 2.92 -6.68
CA TYR A 194 -21.65 1.69 -5.96
C TYR A 194 -22.37 2.00 -4.65
N LEU A 195 -23.69 1.82 -4.61
CA LEU A 195 -24.51 2.13 -3.43
C LEU A 195 -24.05 1.40 -2.15
N GLN A 196 -23.39 0.25 -2.31
CA GLN A 196 -22.79 -0.53 -1.23
C GLN A 196 -21.68 0.25 -0.49
N ALA A 197 -21.03 1.22 -1.15
CA ALA A 197 -20.01 2.07 -0.54
C ALA A 197 -20.60 2.99 0.53
N GLY A 198 -21.76 3.59 0.26
CA GLY A 198 -22.49 4.38 1.25
C GLY A 198 -22.89 3.54 2.47
N HIS A 199 -23.33 2.30 2.24
CA HIS A 199 -23.60 1.37 3.35
C HIS A 199 -22.34 0.96 4.11
N LEU A 200 -21.20 0.78 3.43
CA LEU A 200 -19.92 0.51 4.08
C LEU A 200 -19.49 1.69 4.96
N TYR A 201 -19.67 2.93 4.49
CA TYR A 201 -19.46 4.14 5.26
C TYR A 201 -20.28 4.15 6.55
N ASP A 202 -21.58 3.88 6.45
CA ASP A 202 -22.48 3.87 7.60
C ASP A 202 -22.00 2.87 8.66
N ARG A 203 -21.60 1.66 8.25
CA ARG A 203 -21.07 0.64 9.18
C ARG A 203 -19.75 1.07 9.82
N TYR A 204 -18.87 1.70 9.06
CA TYR A 204 -17.62 2.25 9.58
C TYR A 204 -17.88 3.35 10.63
N MET A 205 -18.79 4.28 10.34
CA MET A 205 -19.18 5.35 11.28
C MET A 205 -19.88 4.81 12.53
N GLU A 206 -20.73 3.79 12.40
CA GLU A 206 -21.33 3.10 13.55
C GLU A 206 -20.27 2.45 14.44
N TYR A 207 -19.28 1.80 13.83
CA TYR A 207 -18.17 1.21 14.58
C TYR A 207 -17.32 2.25 15.30
N LEU A 208 -17.03 3.39 14.68
CA LEU A 208 -16.30 4.49 15.34
C LEU A 208 -17.01 4.95 16.61
N LYS A 209 -18.35 5.05 16.59
CA LYS A 209 -19.14 5.38 17.79
C LYS A 209 -19.06 4.33 18.90
N THR A 210 -18.64 3.10 18.60
CA THR A 210 -18.40 2.07 19.63
C THR A 210 -17.02 2.14 20.27
N LEU A 211 -16.13 2.97 19.73
CA LEU A 211 -14.78 3.21 20.26
C LEU A 211 -14.70 4.48 21.12
N GLU A 212 -15.74 5.32 21.09
CA GLU A 212 -15.94 6.48 21.97
C GLU A 212 -16.43 6.04 23.36
#